data_AF-A0A5P9EV43-F1
#
_entry.id   AF-A0A5P9EV43-F1
#
_cell.length_a   1.000
_cell.length_b   1.000
_cell.length_c   1.000
_cell.angle_alpha   90.00
_cell.angle_beta   90.00
_cell.angle_gamma   90.00
#
_symmetry.space_group_name_H-M   'P 1'
#
loop_
_entity.id
_entity.type
_entity.pdbx_description
1 polymer ?
#
loop_
_entity_poly.entity_id
_entity_poly.type
_entity_poly.pdbx_seq_one_letter_code
_entity_poly.pdbx_strand_id
1 'polypeptide(L)'
;MYTESDFKKEVRGLLDPANNTAQHIEACWQVYNNAATTRDGKIVAGSIEDLHEALQVFGPTNTSDNGSVLRTNTWSIILNDSWILGAVHAKAEVELVSRPISSTIANQNYKSGDPLDRIFRVTGRELIGLKSFGYSVVQGPLIYKSHTAKVINMMSCIDHRLAESATFSKYKETIIRQAGIMAYKGIAAVNSFLDA
;
A
#
# COMPACT_ATOMS: atom_id res chain seq x y z
N MET A 1 9.80 1.50 -18.90
CA MET A 1 8.39 1.83 -18.60
C MET A 1 7.73 0.53 -18.17
N TYR A 2 7.16 0.47 -16.98
CA TYR A 2 6.49 -0.72 -16.46
C TYR A 2 5.10 -0.80 -17.10
N THR A 3 4.87 -1.82 -17.93
CA THR A 3 3.64 -1.93 -18.75
C THR A 3 2.58 -2.77 -18.07
N GLU A 4 1.34 -2.69 -18.56
CA GLU A 4 0.25 -3.60 -18.17
C GLU A 4 0.65 -5.07 -18.33
N SER A 5 1.34 -5.40 -19.43
CA SER A 5 1.80 -6.75 -19.71
C SER A 5 2.81 -7.24 -18.67
N ASP A 6 3.78 -6.39 -18.31
CA ASP A 6 4.77 -6.69 -17.27
C ASP A 6 4.10 -6.90 -15.91
N PHE A 7 3.21 -5.99 -15.53
CA PHE A 7 2.45 -6.08 -14.28
C PHE A 7 1.62 -7.37 -14.21
N LYS A 8 0.80 -7.63 -15.22
CA LYS A 8 -0.09 -8.82 -15.22
C LYS A 8 0.71 -10.12 -15.24
N LYS A 9 1.89 -10.12 -15.87
CA LYS A 9 2.81 -11.26 -15.84
C LYS A 9 3.37 -11.50 -14.44
N GLU A 10 3.83 -10.46 -13.75
CA GLU A 10 4.37 -10.57 -12.38
C GLU A 10 3.29 -10.99 -11.38
N VAL A 11 2.12 -10.34 -11.40
CA VAL A 11 0.99 -10.68 -10.52
C VAL A 11 0.57 -12.14 -10.71
N ARG A 12 0.45 -12.61 -11.96
CA ARG A 12 0.12 -14.01 -12.27
C ARG A 12 1.12 -15.00 -11.65
N GLY A 13 2.41 -14.64 -11.63
CA GLY A 13 3.46 -15.48 -11.05
C GLY A 13 3.47 -15.54 -9.52
N LEU A 14 2.76 -14.62 -8.86
CA LEU A 14 2.77 -14.44 -7.40
C LEU A 14 1.44 -14.82 -6.73
N LEU A 15 0.39 -15.04 -7.51
CA LEU A 15 -0.91 -15.49 -7.00
C LEU A 15 -0.90 -16.99 -6.71
N ASP A 16 -1.43 -17.36 -5.55
CA ASP A 16 -1.77 -18.75 -5.25
C ASP A 16 -2.69 -19.31 -6.34
N PRO A 17 -2.60 -20.62 -6.68
CA PRO A 17 -3.43 -21.21 -7.73
C PRO A 17 -4.92 -20.95 -7.58
N ALA A 18 -5.43 -20.92 -6.34
CA ALA A 18 -6.85 -20.64 -6.05
C ALA A 18 -7.28 -19.20 -6.40
N ASN A 19 -6.35 -18.25 -6.40
CA ASN A 19 -6.59 -16.83 -6.69
C ASN A 19 -6.11 -16.42 -8.08
N ASN A 20 -5.45 -17.33 -8.81
CA ASN A 20 -4.88 -17.10 -10.13
C ASN A 20 -5.95 -17.15 -11.24
N THR A 21 -6.93 -16.26 -11.14
CA THR A 21 -8.00 -16.10 -12.14
C THR A 21 -7.74 -14.85 -12.98
N ALA A 22 -8.15 -14.88 -14.25
CA ALA A 22 -8.07 -13.72 -15.12
C ALA A 22 -8.82 -12.51 -14.52
N GLN A 23 -9.97 -12.75 -13.87
CA GLN A 23 -10.75 -11.72 -13.19
C GLN A 23 -9.98 -11.06 -12.04
N HIS A 24 -9.26 -11.84 -11.22
CA HIS A 24 -8.50 -11.27 -10.11
C HIS A 24 -7.28 -10.47 -10.59
N ILE A 25 -6.59 -10.97 -11.62
CA ILE A 25 -5.48 -10.24 -12.27
C ILE A 25 -5.96 -8.92 -12.85
N GLU A 26 -7.14 -8.93 -13.49
CA GLU A 26 -7.75 -7.71 -14.02
C GLU A 26 -8.11 -6.72 -12.91
N ALA A 27 -8.70 -7.21 -11.81
CA ALA A 27 -9.00 -6.37 -10.65
C ALA A 27 -7.74 -5.73 -10.05
N CYS A 28 -6.63 -6.45 -9.98
CA CYS A 28 -5.34 -5.92 -9.53
C CYS A 28 -4.83 -4.81 -10.46
N TRP A 29 -4.92 -5.02 -11.77
CA TRP A 29 -4.54 -4.00 -12.75
C TRP A 29 -5.44 -2.77 -12.68
N GLN A 30 -6.75 -2.95 -12.53
CA GLN A 30 -7.70 -1.86 -12.42
C GLN A 30 -7.39 -0.97 -11.22
N VAL A 31 -7.15 -1.53 -10.03
CA VAL A 31 -6.83 -0.71 -8.85
C VAL A 31 -5.45 -0.06 -8.93
N TYR A 32 -4.47 -0.75 -9.54
CA TYR A 32 -3.18 -0.17 -9.86
C TYR A 32 -3.36 1.06 -10.77
N ASN A 33 -4.10 0.91 -11.86
CA ASN A 33 -4.28 1.96 -12.85
C ASN A 33 -5.05 3.15 -12.25
N ASN A 34 -6.09 2.88 -11.47
CA ASN A 34 -6.87 3.92 -10.80
C ASN A 34 -6.04 4.73 -9.80
N ALA A 35 -5.14 4.08 -9.04
CA ALA A 35 -4.17 4.81 -8.21
C ALA A 35 -3.18 5.59 -9.06
N ALA A 36 -2.70 5.00 -10.15
CA ALA A 36 -1.73 5.63 -11.05
C ALA A 36 -2.30 6.83 -11.83
N THR A 37 -3.62 6.91 -11.99
CA THR A 37 -4.31 7.98 -12.73
C THR A 37 -5.24 8.80 -11.84
N THR A 38 -5.09 8.72 -10.52
CA THR A 38 -5.94 9.49 -9.59
C THR A 38 -5.83 10.98 -9.88
N ARG A 39 -6.99 11.63 -10.06
CA ARG A 39 -7.12 13.00 -10.58
C ARG A 39 -6.37 14.04 -9.76
N ASP A 40 -6.32 13.87 -8.45
CA ASP A 40 -5.72 14.83 -7.53
C ASP A 40 -4.27 14.46 -7.14
N GLY A 41 -3.74 13.36 -7.69
CA GLY A 41 -2.41 12.85 -7.34
C GLY A 41 -2.29 12.44 -5.87
N LYS A 42 -3.41 12.06 -5.23
CA LYS A 42 -3.48 11.71 -3.80
C LYS A 42 -4.23 10.42 -3.56
N ILE A 43 -3.66 9.53 -2.75
CA ILE A 43 -4.36 8.37 -2.20
C ILE A 43 -4.44 8.46 -0.68
N VAL A 44 -5.42 7.77 -0.09
CA VAL A 44 -5.67 7.77 1.36
C VAL A 44 -5.56 6.34 1.89
N ALA A 45 -4.62 6.11 2.80
CA ALA A 45 -4.27 4.80 3.34
C ALA A 45 -4.44 4.75 4.86
N GLY A 46 -4.82 3.59 5.38
CA GLY A 46 -5.15 3.41 6.79
C GLY A 46 -5.81 2.09 7.14
N SER A 47 -6.15 1.93 8.41
CA SER A 47 -6.96 0.85 8.95
C SER A 47 -8.39 0.93 8.41
N ILE A 48 -9.06 -0.21 8.31
CA ILE A 48 -10.44 -0.24 7.81
C ILE A 48 -11.39 0.57 8.69
N GLU A 49 -11.10 0.63 9.99
CA GLU A 49 -11.84 1.40 10.98
C GLU A 49 -11.75 2.90 10.69
N ASP A 50 -10.55 3.42 10.40
CA ASP A 50 -10.32 4.85 10.12
C ASP A 50 -10.71 5.24 8.68
N LEU A 51 -10.73 4.29 7.75
CA LEU A 51 -11.09 4.54 6.35
C LEU A 51 -12.59 4.78 6.13
N HIS A 52 -13.47 4.45 7.08
CA HIS A 52 -14.92 4.63 6.92
C HIS A 52 -15.29 6.10 6.68
N GLU A 53 -14.70 7.02 7.45
CA GLU A 53 -14.91 8.47 7.29
C GLU A 53 -14.24 8.98 6.01
N ALA A 54 -13.03 8.51 5.72
CA ALA A 54 -12.30 8.88 4.50
C ALA A 54 -13.07 8.50 3.22
N LEU A 55 -13.75 7.36 3.20
CA LEU A 55 -14.53 6.90 2.06
C LEU A 55 -15.68 7.85 1.68
N GLN A 56 -16.28 8.53 2.66
CA GLN A 56 -17.36 9.48 2.42
C GLN A 56 -16.86 10.78 1.78
N VAL A 57 -15.58 11.11 2.01
CA VAL A 57 -14.96 12.37 1.58
C VAL A 57 -14.23 12.21 0.26
N PHE A 58 -13.41 11.17 0.17
CA PHE A 58 -12.46 10.97 -0.93
C PHE A 58 -12.95 9.95 -1.95
N GLY A 59 -14.04 9.23 -1.66
CA GLY A 59 -14.59 8.21 -2.54
C GLY A 59 -13.70 6.96 -2.70
N PRO A 60 -14.25 5.88 -3.27
CA PRO A 60 -13.50 4.65 -3.51
C PRO A 60 -12.69 4.69 -4.81
N THR A 61 -11.50 4.11 -4.82
CA THR A 61 -10.61 4.04 -5.99
C THR A 61 -11.07 3.03 -7.03
N ASN A 62 -12.04 2.16 -6.73
CA ASN A 62 -12.50 1.11 -7.64
C ASN A 62 -13.75 1.50 -8.46
N THR A 63 -14.35 2.66 -8.23
CA THR A 63 -15.45 3.18 -9.06
C THR A 63 -14.90 4.09 -10.16
N SER A 64 -15.73 4.37 -11.17
CA SER A 64 -15.41 5.23 -12.33
C SER A 64 -14.97 6.66 -11.98
N ASP A 65 -15.01 7.04 -10.70
CA ASP A 65 -14.98 8.43 -10.26
C ASP A 65 -13.64 8.84 -9.61
N ASN A 66 -12.58 8.03 -9.74
CA ASN A 66 -11.21 8.37 -9.29
C ASN A 66 -11.09 8.72 -7.80
N GLY A 67 -11.78 7.98 -6.93
CA GLY A 67 -11.63 8.19 -5.49
C GLY A 67 -10.23 7.85 -4.99
N SER A 68 -9.89 8.24 -3.76
CA SER A 68 -8.55 8.07 -3.17
C SER A 68 -8.42 6.91 -2.18
N VAL A 69 -9.53 6.24 -1.79
CA VAL A 69 -9.50 5.11 -0.84
C VAL A 69 -9.73 3.78 -1.53
N LEU A 70 -8.89 2.77 -1.29
CA LEU A 70 -9.16 1.42 -1.76
C LEU A 70 -10.36 0.78 -1.04
N ARG A 71 -11.42 0.48 -1.79
CA ARG A 71 -12.57 -0.33 -1.34
C ARG A 71 -12.91 -1.34 -2.42
N THR A 72 -13.06 -2.61 -2.06
CA THR A 72 -13.50 -3.65 -3.02
C THR A 72 -14.17 -4.79 -2.28
N ASN A 73 -15.13 -5.46 -2.94
CA ASN A 73 -15.77 -6.67 -2.44
C ASN A 73 -14.92 -7.94 -2.69
N THR A 74 -13.91 -7.84 -3.54
CA THR A 74 -13.00 -8.95 -3.92
C THR A 74 -11.59 -8.71 -3.37
N TRP A 75 -11.52 -8.32 -2.10
CA TRP A 75 -10.30 -7.89 -1.45
C TRP A 75 -9.25 -9.00 -1.39
N SER A 76 -7.99 -8.65 -1.69
CA SER A 76 -6.83 -9.50 -1.44
C SER A 76 -5.61 -8.64 -1.10
N ILE A 77 -4.61 -9.27 -0.47
CA ILE A 77 -3.33 -8.61 -0.19
C ILE A 77 -2.65 -8.15 -1.50
N ILE A 78 -2.70 -8.97 -2.55
CA ILE A 78 -2.11 -8.65 -3.85
C ILE A 78 -2.80 -7.45 -4.48
N LEU A 79 -4.12 -7.33 -4.32
CA LEU A 79 -4.89 -6.19 -4.79
C LEU A 79 -4.51 -4.91 -4.03
N ASN A 80 -4.31 -4.98 -2.71
CA ASN A 80 -3.78 -3.86 -1.94
C ASN A 80 -2.37 -3.43 -2.39
N ASP A 81 -1.46 -4.38 -2.52
CA ASP A 81 -0.09 -4.11 -2.97
C ASP A 81 -0.08 -3.50 -4.39
N SER A 82 -1.02 -3.90 -5.25
CA SER A 82 -1.20 -3.36 -6.60
C SER A 82 -1.59 -1.89 -6.58
N TRP A 83 -2.54 -1.55 -5.71
CA TRP A 83 -3.01 -0.19 -5.53
C TRP A 83 -1.90 0.75 -5.05
N ILE A 84 -1.09 0.33 -4.06
CA ILE A 84 0.08 1.11 -3.60
C ILE A 84 1.13 1.25 -4.70
N LEU A 85 1.41 0.19 -5.46
CA LEU A 85 2.37 0.27 -6.56
C LEU A 85 1.92 1.27 -7.64
N GLY A 86 0.62 1.36 -7.89
CA GLY A 86 0.04 2.38 -8.78
C GLY A 86 0.32 3.80 -8.28
N ALA A 87 0.10 4.04 -6.98
CA ALA A 87 0.41 5.33 -6.36
C ALA A 87 1.91 5.66 -6.42
N VAL A 88 2.79 4.67 -6.18
CA VAL A 88 4.25 4.82 -6.31
C VAL A 88 4.64 5.26 -7.71
N HIS A 89 4.12 4.62 -8.75
CA HIS A 89 4.44 4.99 -10.14
C HIS A 89 3.88 6.35 -10.55
N ALA A 90 2.74 6.76 -10.01
CA ALA A 90 2.22 8.11 -10.16
C ALA A 90 2.95 9.16 -9.32
N LYS A 91 3.80 8.74 -8.37
CA LYS A 91 4.42 9.60 -7.36
C LYS A 91 3.36 10.37 -6.56
N ALA A 92 2.19 9.73 -6.39
CA ALA A 92 1.05 10.32 -5.70
C ALA A 92 1.39 10.55 -4.22
N GLU A 93 0.88 11.62 -3.63
CA GLU A 93 0.93 11.80 -2.18
C GLU A 93 0.04 10.76 -1.49
N VAL A 94 0.46 10.29 -0.31
CA VAL A 94 -0.31 9.34 0.49
C VAL A 94 -0.68 9.97 1.81
N GLU A 95 -1.97 10.21 2.02
CA GLU A 95 -2.51 10.69 3.29
C GLU A 95 -2.78 9.48 4.21
N LEU A 96 -2.09 9.45 5.35
CA LEU A 96 -2.26 8.40 6.35
C LEU A 96 -3.31 8.86 7.37
N VAL A 97 -4.44 8.18 7.41
CA VAL A 97 -5.51 8.46 8.38
C VAL A 97 -5.39 7.62 9.65
N SER A 98 -4.51 6.62 9.65
CA SER A 98 -4.22 5.78 10.81
C SER A 98 -2.81 6.02 11.34
N ARG A 99 -2.67 5.95 12.67
CA ARG A 99 -1.35 6.06 13.30
C ARG A 99 -0.56 4.76 13.04
N PRO A 100 0.67 4.84 12.52
CA PRO A 100 1.53 3.66 12.37
C PRO A 100 2.02 3.23 13.75
N ILE A 101 1.34 2.25 14.34
CA ILE A 101 1.73 1.62 15.61
C ILE A 101 1.94 0.13 15.37
N SER A 102 2.67 -0.55 16.26
CA SER A 102 3.01 -1.96 16.08
C SER A 102 1.81 -2.88 15.79
N SER A 103 0.65 -2.61 16.40
CA SER A 103 -0.58 -3.38 16.18
C SER A 103 -1.28 -3.09 14.85
N THR A 104 -1.02 -1.95 14.20
CA THR A 104 -1.53 -1.63 12.85
C THR A 104 -0.55 -2.05 11.75
N ILE A 105 0.75 -2.12 12.06
CA ILE A 105 1.80 -2.55 11.13
C ILE A 105 1.86 -4.08 11.03
N ALA A 106 1.81 -4.78 12.15
CA ALA A 106 2.08 -6.22 12.19
C ALA A 106 0.94 -7.03 12.82
N ASN A 107 0.83 -8.27 12.36
CA ASN A 107 -0.07 -9.27 12.92
C ASN A 107 0.50 -9.80 14.25
N GLN A 108 -0.08 -9.33 15.36
CA GLN A 108 0.33 -9.74 16.71
C GLN A 108 0.07 -11.23 17.00
N ASN A 109 -0.76 -11.89 16.18
CA ASN A 109 -1.04 -13.32 16.30
C ASN A 109 -0.13 -14.18 15.40
N TYR A 110 0.88 -13.58 14.75
CA TYR A 110 1.83 -14.33 13.92
C TYR A 110 2.56 -15.38 14.75
N LYS A 111 2.59 -16.62 14.26
CA LYS A 111 3.32 -17.73 14.90
C LYS A 111 4.51 -18.13 14.04
N SER A 112 5.57 -18.57 14.71
CA SER A 112 6.71 -19.19 14.04
C SER A 112 6.22 -20.36 13.16
N GLY A 113 6.53 -20.30 11.87
CA GLY A 113 6.09 -21.29 10.87
C GLY A 113 4.93 -20.82 9.96
N ASP A 114 4.23 -19.73 10.33
CA ASP A 114 3.26 -19.10 9.41
C ASP A 114 3.99 -18.47 8.21
N PRO A 115 3.35 -18.40 7.02
CA PRO A 115 3.91 -17.73 5.85
C PRO A 115 4.35 -16.30 6.17
N LEU A 116 5.59 -15.95 5.78
CA LEU A 116 6.19 -14.64 6.08
C LEU A 116 5.37 -13.46 5.55
N ASP A 117 4.66 -13.65 4.43
CA ASP A 117 3.84 -12.60 3.84
C ASP A 117 2.56 -12.28 4.62
N ARG A 118 2.25 -13.05 5.68
CA ARG A 118 1.16 -12.79 6.64
C ARG A 118 1.62 -12.08 7.91
N ILE A 119 2.92 -11.82 8.07
CA ILE A 119 3.46 -11.08 9.22
C ILE A 119 2.89 -9.65 9.27
N PHE A 120 2.84 -8.97 8.13
CA PHE A 120 2.39 -7.58 8.08
C PHE A 120 0.89 -7.49 7.81
N ARG A 121 0.24 -6.60 8.54
CA ARG A 121 -1.10 -6.11 8.22
C ARG A 121 -1.03 -5.18 7.00
N VAL A 122 -2.18 -4.88 6.43
CA VAL A 122 -2.36 -3.99 5.28
C VAL A 122 -1.54 -2.71 5.42
N THR A 123 -1.76 -1.94 6.49
CA THR A 123 -1.01 -0.69 6.75
C THR A 123 0.50 -0.88 6.82
N GLY A 124 0.97 -1.98 7.43
CA GLY A 124 2.41 -2.29 7.45
C GLY A 124 2.97 -2.50 6.03
N ARG A 125 2.22 -3.21 5.17
CA ARG A 125 2.64 -3.42 3.78
C ARG A 125 2.66 -2.13 2.98
N GLU A 126 1.62 -1.30 3.11
CA GLU A 126 1.53 0.01 2.47
C GLU A 126 2.75 0.87 2.80
N LEU A 127 3.06 1.01 4.09
CA LEU A 127 4.19 1.81 4.57
C LEU A 127 5.54 1.24 4.11
N ILE A 128 5.72 -0.08 4.18
CA ILE A 128 6.95 -0.73 3.73
C ILE A 128 7.13 -0.51 2.22
N GLY A 129 6.07 -0.69 1.44
CA GLY A 129 6.07 -0.44 0.00
C GLY A 129 6.49 0.99 -0.33
N LEU A 130 5.81 1.97 0.25
CA LEU A 130 6.11 3.39 0.03
C LEU A 130 7.56 3.73 0.39
N LYS A 131 8.00 3.41 1.61
CA LYS A 131 9.38 3.68 2.06
C LYS A 131 10.43 3.05 1.16
N SER A 132 10.18 1.83 0.69
CA SER A 132 11.14 1.10 -0.15
C SER A 132 11.25 1.65 -1.56
N PHE A 133 10.26 2.45 -1.98
CA PHE A 133 10.20 3.04 -3.31
C PHE A 133 10.25 4.57 -3.30
N GLY A 134 11.08 5.11 -2.41
CA GLY A 134 11.48 6.51 -2.48
C GLY A 134 10.55 7.49 -1.78
N TYR A 135 9.64 7.02 -0.92
CA TYR A 135 8.80 7.90 -0.12
C TYR A 135 9.40 8.17 1.25
N SER A 136 9.08 9.33 1.82
CA SER A 136 9.29 9.60 3.23
C SER A 136 8.09 10.31 3.84
N VAL A 137 8.01 10.26 5.17
CA VAL A 137 7.05 11.06 5.92
C VAL A 137 7.47 12.51 5.80
N VAL A 138 6.60 13.33 5.26
CA VAL A 138 6.77 14.78 5.26
C VAL A 138 5.87 15.36 6.35
N GLN A 139 6.37 16.35 7.10
CA GLN A 139 5.50 17.16 7.94
C GLN A 139 4.57 17.94 7.01
N GLY A 140 3.39 17.39 6.74
CA GLY A 140 2.31 18.16 6.13
C GLY A 140 1.87 19.29 7.08
N PRO A 141 1.19 20.34 6.59
CA PRO A 141 0.49 21.25 7.47
C PRO A 141 -0.42 20.42 8.39
N LEU A 142 -0.12 20.47 9.70
CA LEU A 142 -0.95 19.93 10.74
C LEU A 142 -2.37 20.46 10.51
N ILE A 143 -3.30 19.54 10.23
CA ILE A 143 -4.73 19.80 10.05
C ILE A 143 -5.08 20.40 8.67
N TYR A 144 -5.17 19.55 7.65
CA TYR A 144 -6.32 19.72 6.75
C TYR A 144 -7.57 19.35 7.57
N LYS A 145 -8.30 20.35 8.04
CA LYS A 145 -9.76 20.24 8.22
C LYS A 145 -10.38 20.14 6.82
N SER A 146 -10.03 19.10 6.07
CA SER A 146 -11.04 18.51 5.19
C SER A 146 -12.07 17.96 6.17
N HIS A 147 -13.29 18.49 6.13
CA HIS A 147 -14.18 18.66 7.29
C HIS A 147 -14.65 17.40 8.04
N THR A 148 -14.06 16.22 7.86
CA THR A 148 -14.53 14.98 8.50
C THR A 148 -13.48 13.87 8.70
N ALA A 149 -12.23 13.94 8.20
CA ALA A 149 -11.24 12.87 8.41
C ALA A 149 -9.90 13.40 8.94
N LYS A 150 -9.41 12.82 10.04
CA LYS A 150 -8.14 13.23 10.68
C LYS A 150 -6.95 12.61 9.95
N VAL A 151 -6.31 13.37 9.07
CA VAL A 151 -5.00 13.00 8.51
C VAL A 151 -3.94 13.11 9.62
N ILE A 152 -3.19 12.03 9.84
CA ILE A 152 -2.19 11.92 10.91
C ILE A 152 -0.79 12.23 10.36
N ASN A 153 -0.46 11.72 9.17
CA ASN A 153 0.81 11.93 8.49
C ASN A 153 0.58 11.98 6.98
N MET A 154 1.55 12.54 6.25
CA MET A 154 1.59 12.51 4.80
C MET A 154 2.89 11.85 4.36
N MET A 155 2.84 11.00 3.34
CA MET A 155 4.02 10.48 2.66
C MET A 155 4.10 11.04 1.26
N SER A 156 5.28 11.54 0.89
CA SER A 156 5.56 12.08 -0.45
C SER A 156 6.76 11.39 -1.06
N CYS A 157 6.76 11.27 -2.38
CA CYS A 157 7.89 10.73 -3.12
C CYS A 157 9.04 11.73 -3.10
N ILE A 158 10.18 11.35 -2.51
CA ILE A 158 11.41 12.13 -2.44
C ILE A 158 12.51 11.59 -3.36
N ASP A 159 12.41 10.32 -3.78
CA ASP A 159 13.28 9.70 -4.79
C ASP A 159 12.45 9.16 -5.96
N HIS A 160 12.27 10.01 -6.98
CA HIS A 160 11.50 9.69 -8.17
C HIS A 160 12.10 8.53 -8.97
N ARG A 161 13.44 8.40 -8.97
CA ARG A 161 14.11 7.34 -9.73
C ARG A 161 13.88 5.99 -9.09
N LEU A 162 13.89 5.93 -7.76
CA LEU A 162 13.59 4.71 -7.02
C LEU A 162 12.12 4.31 -7.24
N ALA A 163 11.19 5.27 -7.21
CA ALA A 163 9.78 5.04 -7.53
C ALA A 163 9.58 4.50 -8.95
N GLU A 164 10.21 5.10 -9.97
CA GLU A 164 10.15 4.64 -11.37
C GLU A 164 10.73 3.24 -11.60
N SER A 165 11.62 2.80 -10.70
CA SER A 165 12.24 1.47 -10.77
C SER A 165 11.44 0.37 -10.07
N ALA A 166 10.33 0.73 -9.42
CA ALA A 166 9.50 -0.20 -8.68
C ALA A 166 8.87 -1.23 -9.63
N THR A 167 8.73 -2.45 -9.14
CA THR A 167 7.98 -3.52 -9.81
C THR A 167 7.24 -4.31 -8.75
N PHE A 168 6.20 -5.03 -9.14
CA PHE A 168 5.43 -5.85 -8.21
C PHE A 168 6.30 -6.95 -7.57
N SER A 169 7.20 -7.55 -8.35
CA SER A 169 8.18 -8.52 -7.82
C SER A 169 9.06 -7.92 -6.73
N LYS A 170 9.66 -6.74 -6.98
CA LYS A 170 10.49 -6.04 -5.98
C LYS A 170 9.69 -5.64 -4.74
N TYR A 171 8.43 -5.27 -4.91
CA TYR A 171 7.52 -4.99 -3.81
C TYR A 171 7.37 -6.22 -2.92
N LYS A 172 7.04 -7.38 -3.51
CA LYS A 172 6.88 -8.63 -2.76
C LYS A 172 8.17 -9.08 -2.07
N GLU A 173 9.31 -9.00 -2.76
CA GLU A 173 10.63 -9.30 -2.19
C GLU A 173 10.94 -8.44 -0.97
N THR A 174 10.64 -7.15 -1.05
CA THR A 174 10.81 -6.20 0.05
C THR A 174 9.96 -6.57 1.26
N ILE A 175 8.67 -6.89 1.05
CA ILE A 175 7.79 -7.35 2.12
C ILE A 175 8.39 -8.59 2.80
N ILE A 176 8.79 -9.60 2.02
CA ILE A 176 9.35 -10.85 2.56
C ILE A 176 10.65 -10.57 3.34
N ARG A 177 11.51 -9.69 2.81
CA ARG A 177 12.74 -9.28 3.48
C ARG A 177 12.47 -8.63 4.84
N GLN A 178 11.54 -7.67 4.88
CA GLN A 178 11.18 -7.00 6.13
C GLN A 178 10.50 -7.96 7.12
N ALA A 179 9.72 -8.92 6.60
CA ALA A 179 9.07 -9.95 7.41
C ALA A 179 10.13 -10.84 8.07
N GLY A 180 11.17 -11.24 7.32
CA GLY A 180 12.32 -11.97 7.86
C GLY A 180 13.11 -11.16 8.90
N ILE A 181 13.31 -9.86 8.67
CA ILE A 181 13.93 -8.96 9.65
C ILE A 181 13.08 -8.90 10.93
N MET A 182 11.76 -8.75 10.81
CA MET A 182 10.86 -8.73 11.96
C MET A 182 10.88 -10.06 12.73
N ALA A 183 10.84 -11.18 12.03
CA ALA A 183 10.88 -12.51 12.65
C ALA A 183 12.19 -12.73 13.44
N TYR A 184 13.31 -12.17 12.96
CA TYR A 184 14.62 -12.33 13.60
C TYR A 184 14.95 -11.27 14.66
N LYS A 185 14.60 -9.99 14.42
CA LYS A 185 15.00 -8.83 15.24
C LYS A 185 13.83 -8.15 15.97
N GLY A 186 12.61 -8.63 15.78
CA GLY A 186 11.40 -8.05 16.34
C GLY A 186 10.93 -6.79 15.62
N ILE A 187 9.78 -6.28 16.06
CA ILE A 187 9.07 -5.13 15.44
C ILE A 187 9.88 -3.84 15.49
N ALA A 188 10.75 -3.65 16.47
CA ALA A 188 11.58 -2.45 16.61
C ALA A 188 12.45 -2.19 15.37
N ALA A 189 13.00 -3.25 14.75
CA ALA A 189 13.81 -3.13 13.54
C ALA A 189 13.00 -2.64 12.33
N VAL A 190 11.72 -3.02 12.25
CA VAL A 190 10.80 -2.53 11.20
C VAL A 190 10.42 -1.08 11.48
N ASN A 191 10.12 -0.73 12.73
CA ASN A 191 9.82 0.66 13.09
C ASN A 191 10.99 1.60 12.74
N SER A 192 12.23 1.20 13.06
CA SER A 192 13.41 1.99 12.66
C SER A 192 13.53 2.16 11.14
N PHE A 193 13.13 1.17 10.34
CA PHE A 193 13.06 1.31 8.88
C PHE A 193 11.97 2.29 8.43
N LEU A 194 10.82 2.31 9.11
CA LEU A 194 9.71 3.20 8.80
C LEU A 194 9.93 4.64 9.27
N ASP A 195 10.76 4.85 10.29
CA ASP A 195 11.08 6.16 10.84
C ASP A 195 12.27 6.85 10.13
N ALA A 196 13.12 6.08 9.44
CA ALA A 196 14.29 6.56 8.69
C ALA A 196 13.91 7.23 7.36
#